data_AF-A0A0F9MIT9-F1
#
_entry.id   AF-A0A0F9MIT9-F1
#
_cell.length_a   1.000
_cell.length_b   1.000
_cell.length_c   1.000
_cell.angle_alpha   90.00
_cell.angle_beta   90.00
_cell.angle_gamma   90.00
#
_symmetry.space_group_name_H-M   'P 1'
#
loop_
_entity.id
_entity.type
_entity.pdbx_description
1 polymer ?
#
loop_
_entity_poly.entity_id
_entity_poly.type
_entity_poly.pdbx_seq_one_letter_code
_entity_poly.pdbx_strand_id
1 'polypeptide(L)'
;MKQKKCYKMSVIYKIVNTINGKFYIGSTVNFENRKYLHTHKLRQNKHHSPVLQNSWNKYGKGAFEFEIIERVKRKDRLIEREQFWMDKLLPTFNCSPTAESPLGMKHTAQSRKNMSRAHIGIKPTKEALAKRSLKQSGKFHHLYGKQRSQAVKDKISKGLKVYYAKHGHPSKGLHTTEKAKQLLREANWIPILQYTIDGEFVKEWQGASVAAKELGLHASNIGDCLKGRVHKTGNFKWGYKN
;
A
#
# COMPACT_ATOMS: atom_id res chain seq x y z
N MET A 1 17.85 -53.47 0.98
CA MET A 1 16.70 -52.94 0.21
C MET A 1 17.21 -51.95 -0.84
N LYS A 2 17.16 -52.30 -2.13
CA LYS A 2 17.63 -51.41 -3.22
C LYS A 2 16.61 -50.29 -3.41
N GLN A 3 17.01 -49.04 -3.17
CA GLN A 3 16.20 -47.86 -3.49
C GLN A 3 15.87 -47.87 -5.00
N LYS A 4 14.58 -47.91 -5.34
CA LYS A 4 14.11 -47.73 -6.71
C LYS A 4 14.53 -46.34 -7.18
N LYS A 5 15.56 -46.28 -8.05
CA LYS A 5 15.86 -45.10 -8.87
C LYS A 5 14.62 -44.80 -9.72
N CYS A 6 13.77 -43.89 -9.28
CA CYS A 6 12.70 -43.33 -10.10
C CYS A 6 13.36 -42.40 -11.12
N TYR A 7 13.58 -42.88 -12.34
CA TYR A 7 14.09 -42.06 -13.43
C TYR A 7 13.08 -40.96 -13.74
N LYS A 8 13.39 -39.74 -13.28
CA LYS A 8 12.69 -38.51 -13.68
C LYS A 8 12.91 -38.30 -15.17
N MET A 9 11.99 -38.79 -15.97
CA MET A 9 12.08 -38.67 -17.43
C MET A 9 11.38 -37.39 -17.88
N SER A 10 12.08 -36.62 -18.72
CA SER A 10 11.52 -35.43 -19.36
C SER A 10 10.59 -35.86 -20.48
N VAL A 11 9.36 -35.34 -20.50
CA VAL A 11 8.33 -35.72 -21.47
C VAL A 11 7.54 -34.52 -21.94
N ILE A 12 7.04 -34.61 -23.17
CA ILE A 12 5.94 -33.81 -23.69
C ILE A 12 4.67 -34.65 -23.58
N TYR A 13 3.60 -34.05 -23.10
CA TYR A 13 2.32 -34.72 -22.89
C TYR A 13 1.16 -33.90 -23.44
N LYS A 14 0.05 -34.60 -23.66
CA LYS A 14 -1.23 -34.08 -24.12
C LYS A 14 -2.29 -34.33 -23.05
N ILE A 15 -3.14 -33.35 -22.80
CA ILE A 15 -4.41 -33.54 -22.05
C ILE A 15 -5.53 -33.39 -23.07
N VAL A 16 -6.21 -34.47 -23.42
CA VAL A 16 -7.26 -34.48 -24.44
C VAL A 16 -8.63 -34.61 -23.80
N ASN A 17 -9.61 -33.89 -24.34
CA ASN A 17 -11.01 -34.12 -24.08
C ASN A 17 -11.52 -35.16 -25.08
N THR A 18 -11.87 -36.36 -24.59
CA THR A 18 -12.27 -37.50 -25.44
C THR A 18 -13.62 -37.30 -26.13
N ILE A 19 -14.44 -36.35 -25.68
CA ILE A 19 -15.77 -36.06 -26.27
C ILE A 19 -15.66 -35.22 -27.55
N ASN A 20 -14.74 -34.27 -27.59
CA ASN A 20 -14.64 -33.31 -28.71
C ASN A 20 -13.25 -33.23 -29.36
N GLY A 21 -12.29 -34.03 -28.87
CA GLY A 21 -10.94 -34.10 -29.40
C GLY A 21 -10.07 -32.88 -29.11
N LYS A 22 -10.55 -31.84 -28.41
CA LYS A 22 -9.74 -30.66 -28.07
C LYS A 22 -8.70 -31.01 -27.02
N PHE A 23 -7.53 -30.38 -27.09
CA PHE A 23 -6.42 -30.76 -26.23
C PHE A 23 -5.50 -29.60 -25.81
N TYR A 24 -4.73 -29.88 -24.75
CA TYR A 24 -3.65 -29.09 -24.18
C TYR A 24 -2.32 -29.82 -24.38
N ILE A 25 -1.24 -29.08 -24.65
CA ILE A 25 0.13 -29.61 -24.70
C ILE A 25 0.95 -28.98 -23.58
N GLY A 26 1.78 -29.79 -22.92
CA GLY A 26 2.75 -29.31 -21.94
C GLY A 26 3.99 -30.18 -21.85
N SER A 27 5.03 -29.65 -21.22
CA SER A 27 6.26 -30.38 -20.89
C SER A 27 6.46 -30.55 -19.38
N THR A 28 7.20 -31.59 -18.98
CA THR A 28 7.58 -31.81 -17.56
C THR A 28 8.72 -32.81 -17.42
N VAL A 29 9.50 -32.71 -16.34
CA VAL A 29 10.50 -33.71 -15.91
C VAL A 29 9.91 -34.79 -15.00
N ASN A 30 8.68 -34.61 -14.54
CA ASN A 30 7.94 -35.54 -13.68
C ASN A 30 6.47 -35.53 -14.09
N PHE A 31 6.08 -36.53 -14.87
CA PHE A 31 4.74 -36.63 -15.45
C PHE A 31 3.65 -36.86 -14.40
N GLU A 32 3.86 -37.78 -13.45
CA GLU A 32 2.87 -38.10 -12.43
C GLU A 32 2.55 -36.90 -11.53
N ASN A 33 3.59 -36.18 -11.06
CA ASN A 33 3.39 -34.96 -10.28
C ASN A 33 2.67 -33.88 -11.10
N ARG A 34 3.01 -33.75 -12.39
CA ARG A 34 2.37 -32.76 -13.27
C ARG A 34 0.90 -33.10 -13.50
N LYS A 35 0.56 -34.36 -13.75
CA LYS A 35 -0.81 -34.88 -13.88
C LYS A 35 -1.63 -34.62 -12.60
N TYR A 36 -1.06 -34.90 -11.43
CA TYR A 36 -1.66 -34.57 -10.14
C TYR A 36 -1.94 -33.06 -10.01
N LEU A 37 -0.95 -32.21 -10.28
CA LEU A 37 -1.09 -30.75 -10.15
C LEU A 37 -2.15 -30.18 -11.09
N HIS A 38 -2.21 -30.63 -12.33
CA HIS A 38 -3.27 -30.24 -13.27
C HIS A 38 -4.64 -30.60 -12.73
N THR A 39 -4.84 -31.87 -12.36
CA THR A 39 -6.11 -32.39 -11.86
C THR A 39 -6.54 -31.66 -10.58
N HIS A 40 -5.60 -31.40 -9.67
CA HIS A 40 -5.85 -30.67 -8.43
C HIS A 40 -6.32 -29.23 -8.71
N LYS A 41 -5.60 -28.49 -9.57
CA LYS A 41 -5.96 -27.12 -9.94
C LYS A 41 -7.29 -27.04 -10.67
N LEU A 42 -7.57 -27.97 -11.58
CA LEU A 42 -8.83 -28.06 -12.30
C LEU A 42 -9.99 -28.28 -11.33
N ARG A 43 -9.84 -29.19 -10.36
CA ARG A 43 -10.84 -29.42 -9.31
C ARG A 43 -11.08 -28.19 -8.42
N GLN A 44 -10.06 -27.37 -8.21
CA GLN A 44 -10.15 -26.14 -7.40
C GLN A 44 -10.60 -24.90 -8.18
N ASN A 45 -10.91 -25.01 -9.49
CA ASN A 45 -11.18 -23.86 -10.36
C ASN A 45 -10.04 -22.83 -10.40
N LYS A 46 -8.79 -23.31 -10.36
CA LYS A 46 -7.57 -22.48 -10.32
C LYS A 46 -6.55 -22.87 -11.39
N HIS A 47 -6.99 -23.52 -12.46
CA HIS A 47 -6.11 -23.90 -13.54
C HIS A 47 -5.68 -22.67 -14.38
N HIS A 48 -4.42 -22.63 -14.82
CA HIS A 48 -3.85 -21.48 -15.54
C HIS A 48 -4.39 -21.29 -16.97
N SER A 49 -4.96 -22.35 -17.56
CA SER A 49 -5.71 -22.28 -18.81
C SER A 49 -7.21 -22.19 -18.50
N PRO A 50 -7.85 -21.02 -18.73
CA PRO A 50 -9.29 -20.86 -18.56
C PRO A 50 -10.08 -21.73 -19.54
N VAL A 51 -9.58 -21.94 -20.77
CA VAL A 51 -10.26 -22.76 -21.78
C VAL A 51 -10.33 -24.22 -21.35
N LEU A 52 -9.22 -24.76 -20.83
CA LEU A 52 -9.19 -26.12 -20.26
C LEU A 52 -10.09 -26.20 -19.02
N GLN A 53 -10.04 -25.21 -18.13
CA GLN A 53 -10.87 -25.16 -16.93
C GLN A 53 -12.37 -25.19 -17.27
N ASN A 54 -12.80 -24.39 -18.23
CA ASN A 54 -14.20 -24.32 -18.66
C ASN A 54 -14.64 -25.63 -19.29
N SER A 55 -13.79 -26.24 -20.13
CA SER A 55 -14.08 -27.56 -20.70
C SER A 55 -14.16 -28.64 -19.61
N TRP A 56 -13.28 -28.60 -18.62
CA TRP A 56 -13.29 -29.53 -17.49
C TRP A 56 -14.58 -29.40 -16.66
N ASN A 57 -15.00 -28.18 -16.38
CA ASN A 57 -16.24 -27.92 -15.65
C ASN A 57 -17.47 -28.38 -16.42
N LYS A 58 -17.45 -28.28 -17.76
CA LYS A 58 -18.56 -28.68 -18.63
C LYS A 58 -18.70 -30.20 -18.76
N TYR A 59 -17.59 -30.92 -18.96
CA TYR A 59 -17.62 -32.34 -19.33
C TYR A 59 -17.20 -33.28 -18.18
N GLY A 60 -16.66 -32.74 -17.09
CA GLY A 60 -16.22 -33.51 -15.93
C GLY A 60 -14.90 -34.24 -16.15
N LYS A 61 -14.34 -34.76 -15.04
CA LYS A 61 -13.03 -35.46 -15.02
C LYS A 61 -12.96 -36.66 -15.96
N GLY A 62 -14.05 -37.42 -16.09
CA GLY A 62 -14.08 -38.66 -16.87
C GLY A 62 -13.91 -38.45 -18.37
N ALA A 63 -14.11 -37.23 -18.87
CA ALA A 63 -13.95 -36.89 -20.28
C ALA A 63 -12.50 -36.55 -20.67
N PHE A 64 -11.53 -36.67 -19.75
CA PHE A 64 -10.16 -36.21 -19.99
C PHE A 64 -9.11 -37.29 -19.77
N GLU A 65 -8.21 -37.40 -20.74
CA GLU A 65 -7.10 -38.34 -20.72
C GLU A 65 -5.75 -37.62 -20.82
N PHE A 66 -4.75 -38.20 -20.17
CA PHE A 66 -3.38 -37.71 -20.14
C PHE A 66 -2.48 -38.69 -20.89
N GLU A 67 -1.89 -38.23 -22.00
CA GLU A 67 -1.07 -39.04 -22.90
C GLU A 67 0.35 -38.49 -22.99
N ILE A 68 1.37 -39.34 -22.99
CA ILE A 68 2.75 -38.94 -23.29
C ILE A 68 2.95 -39.04 -24.81
N ILE A 69 3.32 -37.93 -25.45
CA ILE A 69 3.51 -37.86 -26.92
C ILE A 69 4.98 -37.85 -27.33
N GLU A 70 5.89 -37.43 -26.45
CA GLU A 70 7.33 -37.49 -26.70
C GLU A 70 8.11 -37.69 -25.39
N ARG A 71 9.14 -38.55 -25.42
CA ARG A 71 10.15 -38.65 -24.36
C ARG A 71 11.39 -37.86 -24.76
N VAL A 72 11.74 -36.87 -23.97
CA VAL A 72 12.86 -35.96 -24.23
C VAL A 72 14.08 -36.39 -23.41
N LYS A 73 15.22 -36.64 -24.07
CA LYS A 73 16.45 -37.09 -23.39
C LYS A 73 17.06 -35.99 -22.51
N ARG A 74 17.07 -34.74 -22.98
CA ARG A 74 17.66 -33.61 -22.27
C ARG A 74 16.58 -32.61 -21.83
N LYS A 75 16.58 -32.24 -20.55
CA LYS A 75 15.57 -31.35 -19.95
C LYS A 75 15.56 -29.94 -20.55
N ASP A 76 16.69 -29.46 -21.04
CA ASP A 76 16.85 -28.12 -21.63
C ASP A 76 16.13 -27.97 -22.97
N ARG A 77 15.82 -29.09 -23.64
CA ARG A 77 15.06 -29.12 -24.88
C ARG A 77 13.54 -29.13 -24.66
N LEU A 78 13.04 -29.20 -23.43
CA LEU A 78 11.60 -29.34 -23.18
C LEU A 78 10.77 -28.19 -23.75
N ILE A 79 11.22 -26.95 -23.61
CA ILE A 79 10.52 -25.76 -24.12
C ILE A 79 10.47 -25.78 -25.65
N GLU A 80 11.61 -26.04 -26.29
CA GLU A 80 11.72 -26.17 -27.75
C GLU A 80 10.79 -27.26 -28.29
N ARG A 81 10.76 -28.43 -27.64
CA ARG A 81 9.90 -29.55 -28.05
C ARG A 81 8.43 -29.28 -27.76
N GLU A 82 8.10 -28.61 -26.66
CA GLU A 82 6.72 -28.17 -26.38
C GLU A 82 6.23 -27.22 -27.47
N GLN A 83 7.05 -26.23 -27.84
CA GLN A 83 6.73 -25.30 -28.93
C GLN A 83 6.53 -26.04 -30.26
N PHE A 84 7.44 -26.95 -30.62
CA PHE A 84 7.32 -27.76 -31.84
C PHE A 84 5.97 -28.47 -31.94
N TRP A 85 5.51 -29.10 -30.85
CA TRP A 85 4.22 -29.79 -30.85
C TRP A 85 3.03 -28.84 -30.81
N MET A 86 3.16 -27.69 -30.14
CA MET A 86 2.14 -26.63 -30.18
C MET A 86 1.94 -26.09 -31.60
N ASP A 87 3.03 -25.82 -32.32
CA ASP A 87 3.00 -25.30 -33.70
C ASP A 87 2.47 -26.36 -34.67
N LYS A 88 2.86 -27.63 -34.48
CA LYS A 88 2.45 -28.73 -35.35
C LYS A 88 0.98 -29.11 -35.19
N LEU A 89 0.46 -29.12 -33.95
CA LEU A 89 -0.86 -29.67 -33.64
C LEU A 89 -1.92 -28.59 -33.34
N LEU A 90 -1.52 -27.36 -33.07
CA LEU A 90 -2.41 -26.22 -32.80
C LEU A 90 -3.41 -26.49 -31.65
N PRO A 91 -2.92 -26.74 -30.41
CA PRO A 91 -3.77 -27.10 -29.27
C PRO A 91 -4.76 -25.99 -28.92
N THR A 92 -6.03 -26.36 -28.78
CA THR A 92 -7.11 -25.42 -28.45
C THR A 92 -7.07 -24.91 -27.01
N PHE A 93 -6.45 -25.68 -26.10
CA PHE A 93 -6.45 -25.37 -24.67
C PHE A 93 -5.23 -24.59 -24.19
N ASN A 94 -4.19 -24.40 -25.01
CA ASN A 94 -3.04 -23.56 -24.65
C ASN A 94 -3.42 -22.09 -24.81
N CYS A 95 -3.16 -21.25 -23.79
CA CYS A 95 -3.58 -19.84 -23.79
C CYS A 95 -2.51 -18.88 -24.30
N SER A 96 -1.27 -19.34 -24.40
CA SER A 96 -0.15 -18.59 -24.96
C SER A 96 0.27 -19.25 -26.28
N PRO A 97 0.61 -18.48 -27.31
CA PRO A 97 1.20 -19.03 -28.53
C PRO A 97 2.61 -19.59 -28.29
N THR A 98 3.29 -19.10 -27.25
CA THR A 98 4.62 -19.58 -26.88
C THR A 98 4.59 -20.46 -25.63
N ALA A 99 5.40 -21.51 -25.61
CA ALA A 99 5.60 -22.42 -24.48
C ALA A 99 6.36 -21.80 -23.30
N GLU A 100 6.91 -20.60 -23.49
CA GLU A 100 7.68 -19.88 -22.47
C GLU A 100 6.80 -19.18 -21.41
N SER A 101 7.45 -18.76 -20.33
CA SER A 101 6.81 -17.94 -19.30
C SER A 101 6.51 -16.54 -19.85
N PRO A 102 5.31 -15.98 -19.59
CA PRO A 102 5.03 -14.57 -19.89
C PRO A 102 5.79 -13.60 -18.97
N LEU A 103 6.60 -14.12 -18.02
CA LEU A 103 7.37 -13.31 -17.10
C LEU A 103 8.38 -12.42 -17.86
N GLY A 104 8.19 -11.11 -17.77
CA GLY A 104 9.00 -10.12 -18.49
C GLY A 104 8.40 -9.66 -19.82
N MET A 105 7.29 -10.26 -20.28
CA MET A 105 6.58 -9.79 -21.47
C MET A 105 6.06 -8.36 -21.24
N LYS A 106 6.48 -7.43 -22.10
CA LYS A 106 6.01 -6.05 -22.06
C LYS A 106 4.70 -5.95 -22.84
N HIS A 107 3.66 -5.40 -22.23
CA HIS A 107 2.44 -5.06 -22.95
C HIS A 107 2.74 -4.17 -24.17
N THR A 108 2.03 -4.42 -25.27
CA THR A 108 2.08 -3.58 -26.47
C THR A 108 1.73 -2.12 -26.12
N ALA A 109 2.23 -1.17 -26.91
CA ALA A 109 1.94 0.24 -26.68
C ALA A 109 0.42 0.51 -26.69
N GLN A 110 -0.32 -0.16 -27.57
CA GLN A 110 -1.77 -0.05 -27.64
C GLN A 110 -2.46 -0.60 -26.38
N SER A 111 -2.06 -1.79 -25.91
CA SER A 111 -2.62 -2.38 -24.68
C SER A 111 -2.34 -1.50 -23.46
N ARG A 112 -1.13 -0.93 -23.37
CA ARG A 112 -0.77 0.03 -22.30
C ARG A 112 -1.61 1.30 -22.35
N LYS A 113 -1.87 1.84 -23.55
CA LYS A 113 -2.76 2.99 -23.75
C LYS A 113 -4.19 2.67 -23.32
N ASN A 114 -4.73 1.51 -23.72
CA ASN A 114 -6.09 1.10 -23.35
C ASN A 114 -6.25 0.95 -21.83
N MET A 115 -5.29 0.29 -21.16
CA MET A 115 -5.28 0.18 -19.70
C MET A 115 -5.19 1.56 -19.02
N SER A 116 -4.32 2.43 -19.51
CA SER A 116 -4.22 3.80 -19.00
C SER A 116 -5.54 4.56 -19.15
N ARG A 117 -6.16 4.53 -20.34
CA ARG A 117 -7.46 5.16 -20.61
C ARG A 117 -8.55 4.67 -19.69
N ALA A 118 -8.61 3.36 -19.41
CA ALA A 118 -9.58 2.79 -18.49
C ALA A 118 -9.43 3.31 -17.05
N HIS A 119 -8.21 3.69 -16.64
CA HIS A 119 -7.94 4.21 -15.29
C HIS A 119 -8.07 5.73 -15.16
N ILE A 120 -8.07 6.48 -16.27
CA ILE A 120 -8.24 7.94 -16.23
C ILE A 120 -9.65 8.26 -15.71
N GLY A 121 -9.74 9.15 -14.71
CA GLY A 121 -11.00 9.61 -14.14
C GLY A 121 -11.56 8.73 -13.02
N ILE A 122 -11.06 7.50 -12.83
CA ILE A 122 -11.46 6.65 -11.72
C ILE A 122 -10.87 7.21 -10.42
N LYS A 123 -11.73 7.79 -9.58
CA LYS A 123 -11.34 8.29 -8.25
C LYS A 123 -11.46 7.16 -7.21
N PRO A 124 -10.38 6.82 -6.49
CA PRO A 124 -10.47 5.86 -5.40
C PRO A 124 -11.41 6.36 -4.30
N THR A 125 -12.06 5.42 -3.60
CA THR A 125 -12.92 5.75 -2.46
C THR A 125 -12.12 6.42 -1.34
N LYS A 126 -12.79 7.22 -0.49
CA LYS A 126 -12.15 7.84 0.69
C LYS A 126 -11.46 6.80 1.57
N GLU A 127 -12.07 5.63 1.74
CA GLU A 127 -11.51 4.53 2.51
C GLU A 127 -10.23 3.96 1.87
N ALA A 128 -10.22 3.75 0.54
CA ALA A 128 -9.04 3.29 -0.18
C ALA A 128 -7.89 4.31 -0.08
N LEU A 129 -8.21 5.60 -0.16
CA LEU A 129 -7.24 6.68 0.06
C LEU A 129 -6.67 6.66 1.48
N ALA A 130 -7.53 6.50 2.50
CA ALA A 130 -7.11 6.42 3.89
C ALA A 130 -6.17 5.22 4.14
N LYS A 131 -6.54 4.02 3.65
CA LYS A 131 -5.68 2.82 3.76
C LYS A 131 -4.32 3.02 3.10
N ARG A 132 -4.29 3.65 1.91
CA ARG A 132 -3.04 3.96 1.22
C ARG A 132 -2.20 4.97 2.01
N SER A 133 -2.81 6.02 2.55
CA SER A 133 -2.14 7.04 3.36
C SER A 133 -1.50 6.44 4.61
N LEU A 134 -2.22 5.57 5.33
CA LEU A 134 -1.71 4.87 6.51
C LEU A 134 -0.47 4.03 6.20
N LYS A 135 -0.44 3.37 5.03
CA LYS A 135 0.70 2.54 4.61
C LYS A 135 1.90 3.34 4.10
N GLN A 136 1.73 4.62 3.81
CA GLN A 136 2.79 5.50 3.31
C GLN A 136 3.29 6.48 4.37
N SER A 137 2.74 6.46 5.58
CA SER A 137 3.06 7.39 6.66
C SER A 137 3.50 6.67 7.93
N GLY A 138 3.99 7.46 8.89
CA GLY A 138 4.51 6.94 10.16
C GLY A 138 5.54 5.83 9.93
N LYS A 139 5.46 4.78 10.76
CA LYS A 139 6.39 3.65 10.76
C LYS A 139 6.49 2.86 9.46
N PHE A 140 5.50 2.98 8.57
CA PHE A 140 5.51 2.28 7.28
C PHE A 140 6.29 3.04 6.19
N HIS A 141 6.58 4.33 6.41
CA HIS A 141 7.38 5.10 5.47
C HIS A 141 8.85 4.68 5.53
N HIS A 142 9.49 4.45 4.37
CA HIS A 142 10.87 3.95 4.29
C HIS A 142 11.94 4.87 4.91
N LEU A 143 11.61 6.15 5.14
CA LEU A 143 12.46 7.12 5.85
C LEU A 143 12.06 7.33 7.32
N TYR A 144 11.09 6.59 7.84
CA TYR A 144 10.69 6.74 9.24
C TYR A 144 11.86 6.45 10.18
N GLY A 145 12.10 7.34 11.15
CA GLY A 145 13.21 7.27 12.09
C GLY A 145 14.60 7.54 11.50
N LYS A 146 14.74 7.75 10.19
CA LYS A 146 16.04 8.00 9.56
C LYS A 146 16.41 9.48 9.61
N GLN A 147 17.61 9.77 10.08
CA GLN A 147 18.20 11.11 10.02
C GLN A 147 18.84 11.34 8.65
N ARG A 148 18.55 12.48 8.03
CA ARG A 148 19.21 12.91 6.78
C ARG A 148 20.59 13.47 7.11
N SER A 149 21.57 13.20 6.24
CA SER A 149 22.90 13.78 6.35
C SER A 149 22.87 15.30 6.17
N GLN A 150 23.87 15.99 6.73
CA GLN A 150 23.96 17.45 6.63
C GLN A 150 24.03 17.90 5.17
N ALA A 151 24.84 17.23 4.34
CA ALA A 151 24.93 17.52 2.91
C ALA A 151 23.58 17.46 2.17
N VAL A 152 22.69 16.53 2.56
CA VAL A 152 21.34 16.45 1.97
C VAL A 152 20.47 17.61 2.45
N LYS A 153 20.54 17.96 3.75
CA LYS A 153 19.83 19.12 4.31
C LYS A 153 20.25 20.42 3.61
N ASP A 154 21.55 20.58 3.36
CA ASP A 154 22.12 21.76 2.72
C ASP A 154 21.68 21.88 1.26
N LYS A 155 21.65 20.78 0.52
CA LYS A 155 21.13 20.75 -0.86
C LYS A 155 19.66 21.18 -0.92
N ILE A 156 18.83 20.66 -0.03
CA ILE A 156 17.41 21.03 0.05
C ILE A 156 17.26 22.52 0.40
N SER A 157 18.01 22.99 1.40
CA SER A 157 18.01 24.40 1.83
C SER A 157 18.40 25.34 0.69
N LYS A 158 19.48 25.03 -0.03
CA LYS A 158 19.94 25.81 -1.18
C LYS A 158 18.86 25.87 -2.28
N GLY A 159 18.26 24.73 -2.60
CA GLY A 159 17.19 24.65 -3.61
C GLY A 159 15.97 25.49 -3.23
N LEU A 160 15.51 25.40 -1.99
CA LEU A 160 14.36 26.16 -1.49
C LEU A 160 14.63 27.68 -1.51
N LYS A 161 15.84 28.11 -1.11
CA LYS A 161 16.22 29.54 -1.16
C LYS A 161 16.12 30.09 -2.59
N VAL A 162 16.66 29.37 -3.57
CA VAL A 162 16.59 29.75 -4.99
C VAL A 162 15.13 29.82 -5.46
N TYR A 163 14.33 28.80 -5.12
CA TYR A 163 12.92 28.76 -5.51
C TYR A 163 12.12 29.93 -4.91
N TYR A 164 12.27 30.21 -3.61
CA TYR A 164 11.53 31.27 -2.93
C TYR A 164 12.02 32.68 -3.26
N ALA A 165 13.29 32.86 -3.64
CA ALA A 165 13.75 34.12 -4.20
C ALA A 165 13.00 34.47 -5.49
N LYS A 166 12.65 33.46 -6.30
CA LYS A 166 11.92 33.64 -7.56
C LYS A 166 10.40 33.71 -7.40
N HIS A 167 9.80 32.88 -6.53
CA HIS A 167 8.34 32.72 -6.45
C HIS A 167 7.71 33.33 -5.20
N GLY A 168 8.53 33.87 -4.29
CA GLY A 168 8.07 34.26 -2.95
C GLY A 168 7.77 33.05 -2.06
N HIS A 169 7.80 33.26 -0.75
CA HIS A 169 7.38 32.21 0.17
C HIS A 169 5.84 32.16 0.22
N PRO A 170 5.19 30.99 0.10
CA PRO A 170 3.74 30.88 0.08
C PRO A 170 3.05 31.46 1.32
N SER A 171 3.73 31.50 2.46
CA SER A 171 3.21 32.08 3.70
C SER A 171 3.56 33.56 3.91
N LYS A 172 4.29 34.19 2.99
CA LYS A 172 4.66 35.61 3.13
C LYS A 172 3.41 36.47 3.00
N GLY A 173 3.05 37.18 4.06
CA GLY A 173 1.85 38.02 4.11
C GLY A 173 0.55 37.27 4.45
N LEU A 174 0.60 35.96 4.74
CA LEU A 174 -0.57 35.29 5.30
C LEU A 174 -0.75 35.72 6.77
N HIS A 175 -1.83 36.44 7.03
CA HIS A 175 -2.30 36.71 8.38
C HIS A 175 -3.39 35.70 8.75
N THR A 176 -3.24 35.06 9.91
CA THR A 176 -4.31 34.23 10.50
C THR A 176 -5.56 35.07 10.70
N THR A 177 -6.72 34.54 10.33
CA THR A 177 -8.00 35.23 10.54
C THR A 177 -8.25 35.47 12.03
N GLU A 178 -8.91 36.57 12.40
CA GLU A 178 -9.26 36.84 13.81
C GLU A 178 -10.06 35.70 14.43
N LYS A 179 -10.94 35.06 13.64
CA LYS A 179 -11.66 33.85 14.05
C LYS A 179 -10.73 32.70 14.43
N ALA A 180 -9.69 32.44 13.63
CA ALA A 180 -8.73 31.39 13.93
C ALA A 180 -7.82 31.75 15.12
N LYS A 181 -7.46 33.03 15.29
CA LYS A 181 -6.74 33.49 16.50
C LYS A 181 -7.58 33.29 17.76
N GLN A 182 -8.88 33.61 17.70
CA GLN A 182 -9.81 33.44 18.80
C GLN A 182 -10.00 31.96 19.17
N LEU A 183 -10.18 31.07 18.19
CA LEU A 183 -10.28 29.62 18.41
C LEU A 183 -9.01 29.04 19.07
N LEU A 184 -7.82 29.50 18.63
CA LEU A 184 -6.55 29.10 19.26
C LEU A 184 -6.42 29.62 20.69
N ARG A 185 -6.95 30.82 20.95
CA ARG A 185 -6.97 31.40 22.29
C ARG A 185 -7.89 30.62 23.22
N GLU A 186 -9.08 30.26 22.77
CA GLU A 186 -10.07 29.46 23.48
C GLU A 186 -9.57 28.03 23.76
N ALA A 187 -8.94 27.39 22.78
CA ALA A 187 -8.38 26.04 22.94
C ALA A 187 -7.21 25.98 23.94
N ASN A 188 -6.52 27.10 24.16
CA ASN A 188 -5.41 27.24 25.11
C ASN A 188 -5.83 27.89 26.43
N TRP A 189 -7.12 28.00 26.71
CA TRP A 189 -7.60 28.43 28.02
C TRP A 189 -7.26 27.40 29.08
N ILE A 190 -6.35 27.78 29.97
CA ILE A 190 -6.07 27.05 31.20
C ILE A 190 -6.86 27.79 32.29
N PRO A 191 -7.91 27.16 32.87
CA PRO A 191 -8.69 27.81 33.91
C PRO A 191 -7.84 28.08 35.16
N ILE A 192 -8.08 29.22 35.80
CA ILE A 192 -7.33 29.66 36.97
C ILE A 192 -8.27 30.11 38.08
N LEU A 193 -7.79 30.00 39.31
CA LEU A 193 -8.51 30.31 40.53
C LEU A 193 -7.87 31.55 41.17
N GLN A 194 -8.72 32.49 41.58
CA GLN A 194 -8.34 33.69 42.31
C GLN A 194 -8.68 33.50 43.80
N TYR A 195 -7.75 33.91 44.66
CA TYR A 195 -7.90 33.85 46.11
C TYR A 195 -7.55 35.20 46.74
N THR A 196 -8.15 35.50 47.89
CA THR A 196 -7.72 36.60 48.76
C THR A 196 -6.29 36.35 49.27
N ILE A 197 -5.66 37.37 49.85
CA ILE A 197 -4.33 37.21 50.46
C ILE A 197 -4.37 36.17 51.59
N ASP A 198 -5.50 36.12 52.31
CA ASP A 198 -5.76 35.20 53.41
C ASP A 198 -6.08 33.77 52.93
N GLY A 199 -6.23 33.57 51.61
CA GLY A 199 -6.39 32.26 51.00
C GLY A 199 -7.84 31.82 50.77
N GLU A 200 -8.81 32.72 50.96
CA GLU A 200 -10.20 32.44 50.67
C GLU A 200 -10.47 32.50 49.16
N PHE A 201 -11.26 31.56 48.65
CA PHE A 201 -11.59 31.51 47.23
C PHE A 201 -12.49 32.70 46.84
N VAL A 202 -12.14 33.35 45.73
CA VAL A 202 -12.87 34.51 45.20
C VAL A 202 -13.66 34.12 43.95
N LYS A 203 -12.95 33.66 42.90
CA LYS A 203 -13.54 33.44 41.57
C LYS A 203 -12.70 32.49 40.73
N GLU A 204 -13.38 31.72 39.89
CA GLU A 204 -12.77 30.95 38.80
C GLU A 204 -12.81 31.74 37.50
N TRP A 205 -11.72 31.68 36.75
CA TRP A 205 -11.55 32.34 35.47
C TRP A 205 -11.25 31.33 34.38
N GLN A 206 -11.80 31.54 33.19
CA GLN A 206 -11.49 30.75 32.00
C GLN A 206 -10.00 30.82 31.61
N GLY A 207 -9.29 31.87 32.04
CA GLY A 207 -7.83 31.91 32.02
C GLY A 207 -7.25 33.27 32.38
N ALA A 208 -5.92 33.32 32.51
CA ALA A 208 -5.19 34.50 32.96
C ALA A 208 -5.47 35.77 32.14
N SER A 209 -5.67 35.64 30.82
CA SER A 209 -5.97 36.80 29.97
C SER A 209 -7.37 37.38 30.19
N VAL A 210 -8.33 36.55 30.61
CA VAL A 210 -9.71 36.99 30.91
C VAL A 210 -9.71 37.71 32.25
N ALA A 211 -9.11 37.09 33.27
CA ALA A 211 -8.93 37.67 34.60
C ALA A 211 -8.21 39.02 34.56
N ALA A 212 -7.11 39.09 33.80
CA ALA A 212 -6.34 40.31 33.60
C ALA A 212 -7.17 41.46 33.04
N LYS A 213 -7.96 41.19 32.00
CA LYS A 213 -8.77 42.22 31.33
C LYS A 213 -9.87 42.76 32.25
N GLU A 214 -10.56 41.89 33.00
CA GLU A 214 -11.68 42.28 33.86
C GLU A 214 -11.21 43.00 35.13
N LEU A 215 -10.08 42.58 35.71
CA LEU A 215 -9.53 43.18 36.93
C LEU A 215 -8.57 44.36 36.66
N GLY A 216 -8.36 44.73 35.39
CA GLY A 216 -7.39 45.78 35.03
C GLY A 216 -5.94 45.43 35.35
N LEU A 217 -5.57 44.15 35.32
CA LEU A 217 -4.22 43.65 35.60
C LEU A 217 -3.51 43.23 34.30
N HIS A 218 -2.19 43.05 34.36
CA HIS A 218 -1.44 42.45 33.26
C HIS A 218 -1.45 40.91 33.34
N ALA A 219 -1.82 40.26 32.23
CA ALA A 219 -1.89 38.79 32.15
C ALA A 219 -0.54 38.10 32.40
N SER A 220 0.57 38.76 32.06
CA SER A 220 1.92 38.30 32.38
C SER A 220 2.15 38.16 33.88
N ASN A 221 1.65 39.12 34.68
CA ASN A 221 1.85 39.15 36.13
C ASN A 221 1.05 38.04 36.82
N ILE A 222 -0.17 37.77 36.34
CA ILE A 222 -0.96 36.61 36.76
C ILE A 222 -0.21 35.32 36.37
N GLY A 223 0.34 35.26 35.15
CA GLY A 223 1.15 34.15 34.68
C GLY A 223 2.41 33.88 35.53
N ASP A 224 3.08 34.93 36.01
CA ASP A 224 4.22 34.80 36.90
C ASP A 224 3.81 34.35 38.31
N CYS A 225 2.63 34.75 38.79
CA CYS A 225 2.06 34.21 40.02
C CYS A 225 1.76 32.72 39.91
N LEU A 226 1.15 32.28 38.81
CA LEU A 226 0.84 30.87 38.56
C LEU A 226 2.10 29.99 38.43
N LYS A 227 3.22 30.57 38.02
CA LYS A 227 4.54 29.90 37.95
C LYS A 227 5.32 29.97 39.27
N GLY A 228 4.76 30.61 40.30
CA GLY A 228 5.41 30.80 41.59
C GLY A 228 6.58 31.79 41.59
N ARG A 229 6.75 32.60 40.53
CA ARG A 229 7.80 33.62 40.45
C ARG A 229 7.47 34.85 41.29
N VAL A 230 6.18 35.11 41.47
CA VAL A 230 5.65 36.20 42.29
C VAL A 230 4.55 35.62 43.18
N HIS A 231 4.42 36.12 44.42
CA HIS A 231 3.47 35.54 45.37
C HIS A 231 2.04 36.10 45.26
N LYS A 232 1.86 37.29 44.67
CA LYS A 232 0.55 37.94 44.46
C LYS A 232 0.60 38.99 43.36
N THR A 233 -0.54 39.25 42.73
CA THR A 233 -0.74 40.42 41.84
C THR A 233 -2.14 40.98 42.05
N GLY A 234 -2.28 42.31 42.06
CA GLY A 234 -3.57 42.98 42.30
C GLY A 234 -4.18 42.70 43.68
N ASN A 235 -3.36 42.41 44.70
CA ASN A 235 -3.80 41.95 46.03
C ASN A 235 -4.50 40.59 46.06
N PHE A 236 -4.29 39.74 45.04
CA PHE A 236 -4.83 38.38 45.00
C PHE A 236 -3.72 37.34 44.79
N LYS A 237 -3.96 36.13 45.31
CA LYS A 237 -3.20 34.91 45.01
C LYS A 237 -3.86 34.17 43.85
N TRP A 238 -3.07 33.45 43.06
CA TRP A 238 -3.51 32.81 41.82
C TRP A 238 -3.05 31.36 41.77
N GLY A 239 -3.94 30.45 41.39
CA GLY A 239 -3.64 29.03 41.22
C GLY A 239 -4.22 28.48 39.92
N TYR A 240 -3.63 27.40 39.39
CA TYR A 240 -4.27 26.64 38.32
C TYR A 240 -5.47 25.88 38.88
N LYS A 241 -6.55 25.78 38.12
CA LYS A 241 -7.61 24.82 38.41
C LYS A 241 -7.11 23.43 38.01
N ASN A 242 -7.08 22.51 38.97
CA ASN A 242 -6.79 21.10 38.71
C ASN A 242 -7.91 20.42 37.92
#